data_AF-A0A9P0ZJ23-F1
#
_entry.id   AF-A0A9P0ZJ23-F1
#
_cell.length_a   1.000
_cell.length_b   1.000
_cell.length_c   1.000
_cell.angle_alpha   90.00
_cell.angle_beta   90.00
_cell.angle_gamma   90.00
#
_symmetry.space_group_name_H-M   'P 1'
#
loop_
_entity.id
_entity.type
_entity.pdbx_description
1 polymer ?
#
loop_
_entity_poly.entity_id
_entity_poly.type
_entity_poly.pdbx_seq_one_letter_code
_entity_poly.pdbx_strand_id
1 'polypeptide(L)'
;MELNPGGDRALVLKKWARENSARIEQLLFEKQYDHALGNIACPLSQPQTLLASLETNLNKVPIVWMCGKLNLSDTSGESYYIDCDYCNRRVYAPEGSTFQCMFCGQKEGRTVKRMQEITRKYILELFGKPTIQ
;
A
#
# COMPACT_ATOMS: atom_id res chain seq x y z
N MET A 1 30.46 -15.51 -11.96
CA MET A 1 29.87 -14.16 -11.99
C MET A 1 30.57 -13.36 -10.91
N GLU A 2 31.31 -12.32 -11.29
CA GLU A 2 32.10 -11.52 -10.34
C GLU A 2 31.19 -10.45 -9.72
N LEU A 3 31.02 -10.50 -8.40
CA LEU A 3 30.34 -9.45 -7.65
C LEU A 3 31.32 -8.29 -7.49
N ASN A 4 30.93 -7.11 -7.97
CA ASN A 4 31.72 -5.88 -7.93
C ASN A 4 32.92 -5.84 -8.91
N PRO A 5 32.66 -5.95 -10.23
CA PRO A 5 33.73 -5.93 -11.23
C PRO A 5 34.53 -4.62 -11.15
N GLY A 6 35.85 -4.74 -11.36
CA GLY A 6 36.73 -3.58 -11.51
C GLY A 6 36.43 -2.79 -12.80
N GLY A 7 36.76 -1.50 -12.80
CA GLY A 7 36.70 -0.64 -14.00
C GLY A 7 35.94 0.68 -13.80
N ASP A 8 36.15 1.61 -14.73
CA ASP A 8 35.66 2.99 -14.65
C ASP A 8 34.14 3.06 -14.51
N ARG A 9 33.41 2.21 -15.23
CA ARG A 9 31.94 2.13 -15.14
C ARG A 9 31.46 1.74 -13.73
N ALA A 10 32.14 0.80 -13.08
CA ALA A 10 31.78 0.39 -11.72
C ALA A 10 32.10 1.48 -10.70
N LEU A 11 33.18 2.25 -10.91
CA LEU A 11 33.53 3.40 -10.07
C LEU A 11 32.50 4.53 -10.21
N VAL A 12 32.06 4.84 -11.43
CA VAL A 12 31.01 5.84 -11.69
C VAL A 12 29.71 5.45 -10.99
N LEU A 13 29.28 4.18 -11.09
CA LEU A 13 28.06 3.70 -10.43
C LEU A 13 28.17 3.75 -8.91
N LYS A 14 29.32 3.37 -8.33
CA LYS A 14 29.57 3.48 -6.88
C LYS A 14 29.53 4.92 -6.40
N LYS A 15 30.13 5.84 -7.16
CA LYS A 15 30.15 7.26 -6.84
C LYS A 15 28.74 7.84 -6.90
N TRP A 16 28.00 7.59 -7.98
CA TRP A 16 26.61 8.01 -8.12
C TRP A 16 25.72 7.47 -7.00
N ALA A 17 25.84 6.18 -6.67
CA ALA A 17 25.05 5.56 -5.61
C ALA A 17 25.34 6.20 -4.24
N ARG A 18 26.60 6.55 -3.95
CA ARG A 18 27.00 7.24 -2.72
C ARG A 18 26.48 8.68 -2.67
N GLU A 19 26.54 9.40 -3.79
CA GLU A 19 26.08 10.79 -3.87
C GLU A 19 24.55 10.91 -3.78
N ASN A 20 23.83 9.85 -4.13
CA ASN A 20 22.36 9.84 -4.16
C ASN A 20 21.74 8.97 -3.07
N SER A 21 22.52 8.38 -2.15
CA SER A 21 22.02 7.41 -1.17
C SER A 21 20.90 7.97 -0.30
N ALA A 22 21.08 9.19 0.23
CA ALA A 22 20.07 9.85 1.06
C ALA A 22 18.74 10.09 0.30
N ARG A 23 18.83 10.43 -0.99
CA ARG A 23 17.64 10.65 -1.83
C ARG A 23 16.96 9.32 -2.20
N ILE A 24 17.74 8.27 -2.43
CA ILE A 24 17.23 6.92 -2.65
C ILE A 24 16.51 6.43 -1.39
N GLU A 25 17.12 6.58 -0.21
CA GLU A 25 16.52 6.20 1.08
C GLU A 25 15.22 6.99 1.35
N GLN A 26 15.23 8.29 1.10
CA GLN A 26 14.03 9.12 1.21
C GLN A 26 12.92 8.64 0.28
N LEU A 27 13.23 8.36 -0.99
CA LEU A 27 12.24 7.85 -1.95
C LEU A 27 11.70 6.46 -1.54
N LEU A 28 12.57 5.58 -1.02
CA LEU A 28 12.16 4.27 -0.51
C LEU A 28 11.23 4.41 0.70
N PHE A 29 11.52 5.32 1.61
CA PHE A 29 10.66 5.62 2.77
C PHE A 29 9.33 6.23 2.33
N GLU A 30 9.35 7.23 1.46
CA GLU A 30 8.16 7.86 0.91
C GLU A 30 7.29 6.88 0.14
N LYS A 31 7.89 5.88 -0.53
CA LYS A 31 7.18 4.85 -1.31
C LYS A 31 6.99 3.54 -0.56
N GLN A 32 7.29 3.50 0.73
CA GLN A 32 7.18 2.28 1.54
C GLN A 32 5.74 1.73 1.59
N TYR A 33 4.74 2.60 1.43
CA TYR A 33 3.32 2.22 1.33
C TYR A 33 2.98 1.45 0.05
N ASP A 34 3.64 1.73 -1.08
CA ASP A 34 3.43 1.00 -2.34
C ASP A 34 3.93 -0.46 -2.20
N HIS A 35 4.89 -0.68 -1.29
CA HIS A 35 5.42 -1.99 -0.92
C HIS A 35 4.95 -2.45 0.46
N ALA A 36 3.83 -1.95 0.99
CA ALA A 36 3.34 -2.33 2.31
C ALA A 36 3.30 -3.87 2.45
N LEU A 37 2.85 -4.59 1.42
CA LEU A 37 2.82 -6.05 1.41
C LEU A 37 4.21 -6.74 1.44
N GLY A 38 5.27 -6.07 1.00
CA GLY A 38 6.63 -6.60 1.01
C GLY A 38 7.40 -6.36 2.31
N ASN A 39 7.04 -5.29 3.05
CA ASN A 39 7.64 -4.96 4.35
C ASN A 39 6.92 -5.58 5.54
N ILE A 40 5.66 -5.99 5.36
CA ILE A 40 5.00 -6.83 6.35
C ILE A 40 5.59 -8.24 6.17
N ALA A 41 6.24 -8.77 7.22
CA ALA A 41 6.92 -10.08 7.20
C ALA A 41 6.10 -11.15 6.46
N CYS A 42 6.72 -12.07 5.73
CA CYS A 42 6.00 -13.08 4.94
C CYS A 42 4.82 -13.67 5.75
N PRO A 43 3.56 -13.43 5.36
CA PRO A 43 2.38 -13.79 6.15
C PRO A 43 2.34 -15.29 6.47
N LEU A 44 2.95 -16.10 5.60
CA LEU A 44 2.98 -17.56 5.68
C LEU A 44 3.96 -18.08 6.74
N SER A 45 4.96 -17.29 7.14
CA SER A 45 5.93 -17.69 8.17
C SER A 45 5.58 -17.17 9.57
N GLN A 46 4.47 -16.44 9.71
CA GLN A 46 4.06 -15.80 10.96
C GLN A 46 2.94 -16.61 11.66
N PRO A 47 2.85 -16.56 13.00
CA PRO A 47 1.76 -17.17 13.73
C PRO A 47 0.40 -16.60 13.28
N GLN A 48 -0.45 -17.47 12.73
CA GLN A 48 -1.78 -17.09 12.27
C GLN A 48 -2.77 -17.15 13.42
N THR A 49 -3.58 -16.11 13.53
CA THR A 49 -4.65 -15.97 14.51
C THR A 49 -5.99 -16.24 13.84
N LEU A 50 -6.88 -16.96 14.53
CA LEU A 50 -8.25 -17.20 14.08
C LEU A 50 -9.08 -15.94 14.31
N LEU A 51 -9.89 -15.54 13.32
CA LEU A 51 -10.77 -14.37 13.44
C LEU A 51 -11.67 -14.43 14.68
N ALA A 52 -12.23 -15.61 15.01
CA ALA A 52 -13.07 -15.82 16.20
C ALA A 52 -12.37 -15.47 17.53
N SER A 53 -11.04 -15.54 17.59
CA SER A 53 -10.27 -15.17 18.79
C SER A 53 -10.07 -13.66 18.96
N LEU A 54 -10.40 -12.86 17.93
CA LEU A 54 -10.25 -11.41 17.95
C LEU A 54 -11.49 -10.69 18.47
N GLU A 55 -12.68 -11.32 18.41
CA GLU A 55 -13.96 -10.72 18.79
C GLU A 55 -13.99 -10.18 20.23
N THR A 56 -13.19 -10.75 21.13
CA THR A 56 -13.11 -10.35 22.53
C THR A 56 -12.10 -9.23 22.82
N ASN A 57 -11.22 -8.87 21.87
CA ASN A 57 -10.08 -7.98 22.15
C ASN A 57 -9.71 -6.99 21.03
N LEU A 58 -10.61 -6.65 20.11
CA LEU A 58 -10.33 -5.74 18.98
C LEU A 58 -9.66 -4.40 19.39
N ASN A 59 -9.93 -3.90 20.60
CA ASN A 59 -9.36 -2.65 21.10
C ASN A 59 -7.96 -2.79 21.73
N LYS A 60 -7.39 -4.00 21.82
CA LYS A 60 -6.16 -4.30 22.57
C LYS A 60 -5.10 -5.08 21.79
N VAL A 61 -5.39 -5.56 20.58
CA VAL A 61 -4.41 -6.35 19.82
C VAL A 61 -3.63 -5.45 18.85
N PRO A 62 -2.28 -5.42 18.92
CA PRO A 62 -1.49 -4.42 18.19
C PRO A 62 -1.49 -4.64 16.67
N ILE A 63 -1.24 -5.86 16.18
CA ILE A 63 -1.30 -6.27 14.76
C ILE A 63 -1.44 -7.81 14.74
N VAL A 64 -2.27 -8.39 13.87
CA VAL A 64 -2.41 -9.85 13.72
C VAL A 64 -2.37 -10.33 12.29
N TRP A 65 -1.90 -11.56 12.11
CA TRP A 65 -1.98 -12.30 10.86
C TRP A 65 -3.19 -13.22 10.86
N MET A 66 -3.94 -13.25 9.77
CA MET A 66 -5.11 -14.11 9.63
C MET A 66 -5.08 -14.81 8.27
N CYS A 67 -5.51 -16.07 8.27
CA CYS A 67 -5.81 -16.80 7.04
C CYS A 67 -7.32 -17.00 6.97
N GLY A 68 -7.93 -16.61 5.85
CA GLY A 68 -9.37 -16.67 5.67
C GLY A 68 -9.77 -16.63 4.21
N LYS A 69 -11.02 -17.01 3.93
CA LYS A 69 -11.62 -16.86 2.60
C LYS A 69 -12.34 -15.52 2.54
N LEU A 70 -11.95 -14.68 1.60
CA LEU A 70 -12.63 -13.42 1.34
C LEU A 70 -13.84 -13.67 0.45
N ASN A 71 -15.04 -13.41 0.98
CA ASN A 71 -16.27 -13.38 0.18
C ASN A 71 -16.59 -11.92 -0.11
N LEU A 72 -16.58 -11.54 -1.40
CA LEU A 72 -16.87 -10.18 -1.83
C LEU A 72 -18.37 -10.08 -2.13
N SER A 73 -19.17 -9.55 -1.20
CA SER A 73 -20.59 -9.25 -1.45
C SER A 73 -20.79 -7.83 -1.97
N ASP A 74 -21.33 -7.75 -3.18
CA ASP A 74 -21.93 -6.58 -3.82
C ASP A 74 -21.03 -5.34 -4.04
N THR A 75 -20.53 -5.22 -5.28
CA THR A 75 -19.71 -4.13 -5.83
C THR A 75 -20.55 -2.98 -6.39
N SER A 76 -21.64 -2.62 -5.71
CA SER A 76 -22.55 -1.55 -6.17
C SER A 76 -21.99 -0.12 -6.00
N GLY A 77 -20.75 0.02 -5.52
CA GLY A 77 -20.00 1.28 -5.49
C GLY A 77 -18.69 1.18 -6.26
N GLU A 78 -18.19 2.31 -6.78
CA GLU A 78 -16.86 2.37 -7.42
C GLU A 78 -15.81 1.84 -6.44
N SER A 79 -15.23 0.68 -6.75
CA SER A 79 -14.18 0.04 -5.94
C SER A 79 -12.84 0.80 -5.95
N TYR A 80 -12.83 1.97 -6.58
CA TYR A 80 -11.66 2.78 -6.81
C TYR A 80 -12.00 4.26 -6.75
N TYR A 81 -10.96 5.06 -6.54
CA TYR A 81 -11.01 6.50 -6.71
C TYR A 81 -9.79 6.94 -7.53
N ILE A 82 -9.89 8.13 -8.10
CA ILE A 82 -8.77 8.76 -8.80
C ILE A 82 -8.12 9.77 -7.87
N ASP A 83 -6.79 9.78 -7.78
CA ASP A 83 -6.04 10.72 -6.97
C ASP A 83 -4.82 11.31 -7.69
N CYS A 84 -4.18 12.28 -7.05
CA CYS A 84 -2.91 12.85 -7.49
C CYS A 84 -1.76 11.91 -7.13
N ASP A 85 -0.92 11.54 -8.09
CA ASP A 85 0.27 10.71 -7.89
C ASP A 85 1.32 11.28 -6.91
N TYR A 86 1.29 12.60 -6.66
CA TYR A 86 2.19 13.26 -5.71
C TYR A 86 1.65 13.32 -4.28
N CYS A 87 0.39 13.71 -4.09
CA CYS A 87 -0.15 14.01 -2.75
C CYS A 87 -1.24 13.06 -2.28
N ASN A 88 -1.60 12.08 -3.11
CA ASN A 88 -2.60 11.05 -2.84
C ASN A 88 -3.98 11.59 -2.45
N ARG A 89 -4.27 12.86 -2.77
CA ARG A 89 -5.60 13.44 -2.56
C ARG A 89 -6.48 13.14 -3.76
N ARG A 90 -7.73 12.74 -3.46
CA ARG A 90 -8.75 12.44 -4.45
C ARG A 90 -8.98 13.63 -5.38
N VAL A 91 -9.06 13.36 -6.67
CA VAL A 91 -9.35 14.33 -7.72
C VAL A 91 -10.45 13.80 -8.64
N TYR A 92 -11.18 14.70 -9.27
CA TYR A 92 -12.29 14.37 -10.17
C TYR A 92 -11.84 14.63 -11.62
N ALA A 93 -10.98 13.74 -12.12
CA ALA A 93 -10.48 13.78 -13.49
C ALA A 93 -10.29 12.34 -14.00
N PRO A 94 -10.30 12.10 -15.33
CA PRO A 94 -10.06 10.77 -15.90
C PRO A 94 -8.67 10.26 -15.53
N GLU A 95 -8.52 8.95 -15.31
CA GLU A 95 -7.23 8.29 -15.08
C GLU A 95 -6.20 8.61 -16.19
N GLY A 96 -4.91 8.73 -15.83
CA GLY A 96 -3.82 9.06 -16.76
C GLY A 96 -3.74 10.53 -17.22
N SER A 97 -4.71 11.38 -16.87
CA SER A 97 -4.69 12.81 -17.16
C SER A 97 -3.55 13.52 -16.44
N THR A 98 -2.90 14.45 -17.15
CA THR A 98 -1.94 15.38 -16.54
C THR A 98 -2.68 16.65 -16.12
N PHE A 99 -2.41 17.15 -14.92
CA PHE A 99 -3.12 18.30 -14.36
C PHE A 99 -2.27 19.07 -13.35
N GLN A 100 -2.61 20.34 -13.15
CA GLN A 100 -2.10 21.09 -12.01
C GLN A 100 -2.91 20.74 -10.76
N CYS A 101 -2.28 20.08 -9.79
CA CYS A 101 -2.95 19.68 -8.57
C CYS A 101 -3.28 20.89 -7.69
N MET A 102 -4.57 21.12 -7.45
CA MET A 102 -5.04 22.20 -6.57
C MET A 102 -4.66 22.02 -5.10
N PHE A 103 -4.30 20.80 -4.69
CA PHE A 103 -3.99 20.49 -3.30
C PHE A 103 -2.50 20.65 -2.95
N CYS A 104 -1.59 20.15 -3.80
CA CYS A 104 -0.15 20.27 -3.57
C CYS A 104 0.55 21.29 -4.48
N GLY A 105 -0.19 21.92 -5.40
CA GLY A 105 0.34 22.92 -6.33
C GLY A 105 1.17 22.33 -7.47
N GLN A 106 1.31 21.01 -7.56
CA GLN A 106 2.18 20.40 -8.56
C GLN A 106 1.62 20.56 -9.97
N LYS A 107 2.43 21.07 -10.91
CA LYS A 107 1.99 21.50 -12.25
C LYS A 107 1.86 20.37 -13.26
N GLU A 108 2.59 19.28 -13.03
CA GLU A 108 2.63 18.08 -13.89
C GLU A 108 2.14 16.84 -13.13
N GLY A 109 1.18 17.01 -12.22
CA GLY A 109 0.56 15.88 -11.52
C GLY A 109 -0.14 14.95 -12.49
N ARG A 110 -0.12 13.64 -12.22
CA ARG A 110 -0.88 12.64 -12.97
C ARG A 110 -1.97 12.06 -12.10
N THR A 111 -3.12 11.85 -12.71
CA THR A 111 -4.23 11.14 -12.07
C THR A 111 -3.96 9.64 -12.07
N VAL A 112 -4.02 9.01 -10.90
CA VAL A 112 -3.80 7.57 -10.74
C VAL A 112 -5.05 6.93 -10.14
N LYS A 113 -5.41 5.75 -10.65
CA LYS A 113 -6.48 4.95 -10.09
C LYS A 113 -5.97 4.17 -8.88
N ARG A 114 -6.63 4.37 -7.74
CA ARG A 114 -6.34 3.63 -6.51
C ARG A 114 -7.57 2.87 -6.05
N MET A 115 -7.35 1.65 -5.60
CA MET A 115 -8.40 0.86 -5.00
C MET A 115 -8.83 1.53 -3.69
N GLN A 116 -10.13 1.75 -3.53
CA GLN A 116 -10.65 2.25 -2.26
C GLN A 116 -10.36 1.18 -1.21
N GLU A 117 -9.81 1.56 -0.06
CA GLU A 117 -9.68 0.62 1.06
C GLU A 117 -11.09 0.15 1.46
N ILE A 118 -11.48 -1.03 0.98
CA ILE A 118 -12.77 -1.64 1.31
C ILE A 118 -12.68 -2.36 2.67
N THR A 119 -11.76 -1.92 3.52
CA THR A 119 -11.44 -2.53 4.81
C THR A 119 -12.66 -2.49 5.74
N ARG A 120 -13.50 -1.44 5.68
CA ARG A 120 -14.60 -1.28 6.65
C ARG A 120 -15.87 -2.09 6.32
N LYS A 121 -16.19 -2.31 5.04
CA LYS A 121 -17.41 -3.03 4.64
C LYS A 121 -17.21 -4.55 4.72
N TYR A 122 -16.06 -5.05 4.28
CA TYR A 122 -15.78 -6.49 4.30
C TYR A 122 -15.43 -7.04 5.67
N ILE A 123 -14.83 -6.22 6.56
CA ILE A 123 -14.69 -6.58 7.97
C ILE A 123 -16.07 -6.92 8.52
N LEU A 124 -17.09 -6.06 8.38
CA LEU A 124 -18.45 -6.31 8.87
C LEU A 124 -19.16 -7.51 8.21
N GLU A 125 -18.90 -7.80 6.94
CA GLU A 125 -19.47 -8.98 6.25
C GLU A 125 -18.79 -10.30 6.66
N LEU A 126 -17.53 -10.26 7.12
CA LEU A 126 -16.86 -11.41 7.75
C LEU A 126 -17.44 -11.73 9.15
N PHE A 127 -17.98 -10.74 9.86
CA PHE A 127 -18.67 -10.90 11.15
C PHE A 127 -20.15 -11.21 10.98
N GLY A 128 -20.50 -12.24 10.19
CA GLY A 128 -21.87 -12.67 9.93
C GLY A 128 -22.82 -12.36 11.10
N LYS A 129 -23.92 -11.63 10.82
CA LYS A 129 -24.83 -11.09 11.83
C LYS A 129 -25.08 -12.11 12.94
N PRO A 130 -25.00 -11.73 14.24
CA PRO A 130 -25.23 -12.66 15.33
C PRO A 130 -26.62 -13.28 15.16
N THR A 131 -26.66 -14.58 14.88
CA THR A 131 -27.88 -15.36 14.94
C THR A 131 -28.16 -15.55 16.43
N ILE A 132 -29.04 -14.71 16.98
CA ILE A 132 -29.60 -14.93 18.31
C ILE A 132 -30.55 -16.12 18.16
N GLN A 133 -30.15 -17.28 18.69
CA GLN A 133 -31.05 -18.37 19.06
C GLN A 133 -31.09 -18.46 20.59
#